data_AF-A0A4P5VT18-F1
#
_entry.id   AF-A0A4P5VT18-F1
#
_cell.length_a   1.000
_cell.length_b   1.000
_cell.length_c   1.000
_cell.angle_alpha   90.00
_cell.angle_beta   90.00
_cell.angle_gamma   90.00
#
_symmetry.space_group_name_H-M   'P 1'
#
loop_
_entity.id
_entity.type
_entity.pdbx_description
1 polymer ?
#
loop_
_entity_poly.entity_id
_entity_poly.type
_entity_poly.pdbx_seq_one_letter_code
_entity_poly.pdbx_strand_id
1 'polypeptide(L)'
;MNLALLLALGCGPGEPCDEYRDNNVVWPACISRWAASAETVTEAERRCSQAPEEDAECREGWAEGAWTKPNPPTRDQLLSFCRSDECAFRAIDAKPPDNVVDTIQLCETRVGSLGADCATHAYARWAVKAPNEAEIARVRAVPSVYAARLDAALGHMLYCQEPSGMCPADYGPACAAAQGEAAAAPGFCDEWRTRSVSTQSLTQPATLSRPNMPPLGPADGGGAGPPGTDAAPTAVPDPHHSGPAETGAPGGAAGGATMAPATSQSGGQPLPPLPGTPTGPAVVSPR
;
A
#
# COMPACT_ATOMS: atom_id res chain seq x y z
N MET A 1 20.80 17.32 -28.86
CA MET A 1 19.89 18.35 -28.31
C MET A 1 20.41 18.75 -26.95
N ASN A 2 20.78 20.01 -26.79
CA ASN A 2 21.58 20.52 -25.68
C ASN A 2 20.72 20.84 -24.45
N LEU A 3 20.94 20.10 -23.36
CA LEU A 3 20.40 20.39 -22.02
C LEU A 3 20.76 21.82 -21.55
N ALA A 4 21.85 22.38 -22.09
CA ALA A 4 22.31 23.74 -21.84
C ALA A 4 21.38 24.85 -22.37
N LEU A 5 20.52 24.56 -23.35
CA LEU A 5 19.61 25.57 -23.92
C LEU A 5 18.31 25.73 -23.10
N LEU A 6 17.94 24.72 -22.30
CA LEU A 6 16.81 24.81 -21.37
C LEU A 6 17.16 25.60 -20.09
N LEU A 7 18.44 25.71 -19.73
CA LEU A 7 18.92 26.50 -18.60
C LEU A 7 19.02 28.01 -18.90
N ALA A 8 18.96 28.41 -20.17
CA ALA A 8 19.23 29.79 -20.61
C ALA A 8 17.98 30.71 -20.65
N LEU A 9 16.77 30.18 -20.40
CA LEU A 9 15.51 30.93 -20.51
C LEU A 9 15.05 31.62 -19.20
N GLY A 10 15.90 31.74 -18.18
CA GLY A 10 15.58 32.57 -17.02
C GLY A 10 14.39 32.10 -16.18
N CYS A 11 13.94 30.86 -16.35
CA CYS A 11 13.31 30.15 -15.24
C CYS A 11 14.44 29.92 -14.23
N GLY A 12 14.43 30.63 -13.09
CA GLY A 12 15.26 30.22 -11.97
C GLY A 12 14.97 28.76 -11.59
N PRO A 13 15.69 28.17 -10.62
CA PRO A 13 15.28 26.92 -10.00
C PRO A 13 14.00 27.11 -9.17
N GLY A 14 12.93 27.62 -9.80
CA GLY A 14 11.59 27.64 -9.27
C GLY A 14 11.02 26.23 -9.32
N GLU A 15 10.08 25.96 -8.42
CA GLU A 15 9.46 24.65 -8.38
C GLU A 15 8.59 24.48 -9.63
N PRO A 16 8.61 23.32 -10.32
CA PRO A 16 7.92 23.14 -11.60
C PRO A 16 6.42 23.45 -11.59
N CYS A 17 5.82 23.59 -10.41
CA CYS A 17 4.40 23.83 -10.23
C CYS A 17 4.05 25.29 -9.91
N ASP A 18 5.04 26.17 -9.67
CA ASP A 18 4.84 27.55 -9.17
C ASP A 18 3.84 28.38 -10.00
N GLU A 19 3.78 28.16 -11.31
CA GLU A 19 2.83 28.84 -12.20
C GLU A 19 1.35 28.49 -11.93
N TYR A 20 1.08 27.37 -11.23
CA TYR A 20 -0.27 26.91 -10.90
C TYR A 20 -0.70 27.24 -9.47
N ARG A 21 0.12 27.96 -8.68
CA ARG A 21 -0.10 28.13 -7.22
C ARG A 21 -1.48 28.66 -6.84
N ASP A 22 -2.06 29.52 -7.68
CA ASP A 22 -3.39 30.10 -7.45
C ASP A 22 -4.54 29.25 -8.01
N ASN A 23 -4.25 28.10 -8.63
CA ASN A 23 -5.22 27.16 -9.17
C ASN A 23 -5.30 25.90 -8.28
N ASN A 24 -6.29 25.88 -7.39
CA ASN A 24 -6.51 24.80 -6.42
C ASN A 24 -6.82 23.42 -7.03
N VAL A 25 -7.13 23.34 -8.33
CA VAL A 25 -7.37 22.06 -9.01
C VAL A 25 -6.09 21.54 -9.66
N VAL A 26 -5.33 22.41 -10.32
CA VAL A 26 -4.13 22.02 -11.08
C VAL A 26 -2.90 21.90 -10.17
N TRP A 27 -2.79 22.76 -9.15
CA TRP A 27 -1.67 22.78 -8.21
C TRP A 27 -1.44 21.42 -7.54
N PRO A 28 -2.43 20.77 -6.89
CA PRO A 28 -2.18 19.51 -6.20
C PRO A 28 -1.81 18.36 -7.15
N ALA A 29 -2.43 18.32 -8.32
CA ALA A 29 -2.11 17.34 -9.36
C ALA A 29 -0.68 17.50 -9.89
N CYS A 30 -0.22 18.75 -10.07
CA CYS A 30 1.15 19.04 -10.44
C CYS A 30 2.13 18.59 -9.35
N ILE A 31 1.86 18.95 -8.08
CA ILE A 31 2.68 18.57 -6.94
C ILE A 31 2.80 17.05 -6.82
N SER A 32 1.69 16.32 -6.95
CA SER A 32 1.70 14.85 -6.90
C SER A 32 2.53 14.23 -8.01
N ARG A 33 2.38 14.71 -9.25
CA ARG A 33 3.17 14.24 -10.39
C ARG A 33 4.64 14.59 -10.24
N TRP A 34 4.94 15.75 -9.68
CA TRP A 34 6.31 16.15 -9.40
C TRP A 34 6.89 15.31 -8.27
N ALA A 35 6.17 15.11 -7.17
CA ALA A 35 6.58 14.26 -6.06
C ALA A 35 6.96 12.86 -6.53
N ALA A 36 6.22 12.25 -7.47
CA ALA A 36 6.54 10.95 -8.07
C ALA A 36 7.99 10.84 -8.61
N SER A 37 8.59 11.94 -9.08
CA SER A 37 9.99 11.97 -9.55
C SER A 37 11.04 12.15 -8.45
N ALA A 38 10.64 12.37 -7.19
CA ALA A 38 11.57 12.55 -6.08
C ALA A 38 12.38 11.28 -5.84
N GLU A 39 13.71 11.39 -5.69
CA GLU A 39 14.58 10.22 -5.54
C GLU A 39 14.64 9.72 -4.08
N THR A 40 14.25 10.57 -3.13
CA THR A 40 14.33 10.28 -1.69
C THR A 40 13.00 10.55 -1.00
N VAL A 41 12.78 9.89 0.14
CA VAL A 41 11.62 10.13 1.01
C VAL A 41 11.56 11.59 1.46
N THR A 42 12.69 12.18 1.87
CA THR A 42 12.77 13.58 2.30
C THR A 42 12.31 14.54 1.20
N GLU A 43 12.73 14.29 -0.04
CA GLU A 43 12.33 15.13 -1.17
C GLU A 43 10.85 14.94 -1.51
N ALA A 44 10.35 13.70 -1.49
CA ALA A 44 8.93 13.42 -1.70
C ALA A 44 8.06 14.09 -0.64
N GLU A 45 8.46 14.02 0.64
CA GLU A 45 7.77 14.65 1.76
C GLU A 45 7.73 16.17 1.63
N ARG A 46 8.86 16.77 1.27
CA ARG A 46 8.97 18.21 1.02
C ARG A 46 8.05 18.65 -0.12
N ARG A 47 7.83 17.81 -1.14
CA ARG A 47 6.94 18.10 -2.27
C ARG A 47 5.47 17.90 -1.89
N CYS A 48 5.10 16.74 -1.34
CA CYS A 48 3.71 16.44 -0.97
C CYS A 48 3.13 17.40 0.08
N SER A 49 3.96 17.86 1.03
CA SER A 49 3.53 18.84 2.05
C SER A 49 3.14 20.21 1.48
N GLN A 50 3.42 20.49 0.20
CA GLN A 50 2.97 21.73 -0.47
C GLN A 50 1.51 21.67 -0.95
N ALA A 51 0.88 20.50 -0.92
CA ALA A 51 -0.51 20.28 -1.28
C ALA A 51 -1.24 19.55 -0.13
N PRO A 52 -1.52 20.21 1.01
CA PRO A 52 -1.98 19.55 2.23
C PRO A 52 -3.32 18.81 2.08
N GLU A 53 -4.19 19.27 1.16
CA GLU A 53 -5.47 18.60 0.88
C GLU A 53 -5.29 17.25 0.16
N GLU A 54 -4.15 17.04 -0.49
CA GLU A 54 -3.83 15.85 -1.31
C GLU A 54 -2.51 15.19 -0.84
N ASP A 55 -2.05 15.52 0.38
CA ASP A 55 -0.77 15.02 0.91
C ASP A 55 -0.82 13.49 1.04
N ALA A 56 -1.98 12.92 1.39
CA ALA A 56 -2.17 11.48 1.47
C ALA A 56 -2.08 10.80 0.10
N GLU A 57 -2.83 11.26 -0.91
CA GLU A 57 -2.77 10.72 -2.27
C GLU A 57 -1.38 10.90 -2.90
N CYS A 58 -0.75 12.06 -2.70
CA CYS A 58 0.61 12.34 -3.18
C CYS A 58 1.62 11.34 -2.62
N ARG A 59 1.55 11.07 -1.30
CA ARG A 59 2.43 10.12 -0.62
C ARG A 59 2.16 8.69 -1.06
N GLU A 60 0.90 8.30 -1.20
CA GLU A 60 0.53 6.97 -1.72
C GLU A 60 1.11 6.75 -3.12
N GLY A 61 0.90 7.71 -4.04
CA GLY A 61 1.39 7.63 -5.41
C GLY A 61 2.91 7.57 -5.50
N TRP A 62 3.64 8.28 -4.62
CA TRP A 62 5.09 8.16 -4.55
C TRP A 62 5.53 6.80 -3.99
N ALA A 63 4.91 6.34 -2.90
CA ALA A 63 5.25 5.08 -2.24
C ALA A 63 5.09 3.87 -3.17
N GLU A 64 4.07 3.86 -4.03
CA GLU A 64 3.84 2.81 -5.04
C GLU A 64 5.02 2.69 -6.02
N GLY A 65 5.57 3.81 -6.49
CA GLY A 65 6.72 3.84 -7.40
C GLY A 65 8.08 3.76 -6.72
N ALA A 66 8.16 3.95 -5.41
CA ALA A 66 9.43 4.06 -4.68
C ALA A 66 10.26 2.76 -4.72
N TRP A 67 9.60 1.61 -4.81
CA TRP A 67 10.26 0.30 -4.80
C TRP A 67 11.06 -0.01 -6.06
N THR A 68 10.73 0.63 -7.18
CA THR A 68 11.42 0.43 -8.46
C THR A 68 12.52 1.45 -8.73
N LYS A 69 12.78 2.35 -7.78
CA LYS A 69 13.87 3.34 -7.88
C LYS A 69 15.24 2.66 -7.74
N PRO A 70 16.33 3.25 -8.27
CA PRO A 70 17.67 2.66 -8.18
C PRO A 70 18.13 2.42 -6.73
N ASN A 71 17.72 3.30 -5.81
CA ASN A 71 18.00 3.21 -4.39
C ASN A 71 16.67 3.24 -3.62
N PRO A 72 15.91 2.13 -3.62
CA PRO A 72 14.59 2.13 -3.02
C PRO A 72 14.70 2.35 -1.51
N PRO A 73 13.78 3.11 -0.89
CA PRO A 73 13.77 3.29 0.55
C PRO A 73 13.56 1.96 1.28
N THR A 74 13.94 1.92 2.55
CA THR A 74 13.58 0.82 3.44
C THR A 74 12.07 0.82 3.72
N ARG A 75 11.52 -0.34 4.09
CA ARG A 75 10.11 -0.44 4.50
C ARG A 75 9.77 0.51 5.64
N ASP A 76 10.65 0.61 6.65
CA ASP A 76 10.40 1.47 7.80
C ASP A 76 10.38 2.95 7.41
N GLN A 77 11.22 3.36 6.45
CA GLN A 77 11.17 4.71 5.88
C GLN A 77 9.87 4.97 5.09
N LEU A 78 9.34 3.98 4.37
CA LEU A 78 8.06 4.13 3.68
C LEU A 78 6.87 4.15 4.65
N LEU A 79 6.89 3.30 5.68
CA LEU A 79 5.86 3.29 6.71
C LEU A 79 5.85 4.58 7.53
N SER A 80 7.01 5.20 7.79
CA SER A 80 7.06 6.51 8.44
C SER A 80 6.61 7.66 7.52
N PHE A 81 6.75 7.47 6.20
CA PHE A 81 6.30 8.41 5.18
C PHE A 81 4.78 8.39 4.99
N CYS A 82 4.15 7.20 5.11
CA CYS A 82 2.72 7.03 4.93
C CYS A 82 1.87 7.80 5.95
N ARG A 83 0.69 8.25 5.49
CA ARG A 83 -0.31 8.99 6.28
C ARG A 83 -1.71 8.39 6.24
N SER A 84 -1.91 7.33 5.45
CA SER A 84 -3.16 6.58 5.31
C SER A 84 -2.94 5.08 5.49
N ASP A 85 -4.02 4.36 5.81
CA ASP A 85 -4.03 2.90 5.88
C ASP A 85 -3.67 2.29 4.50
N GLU A 86 -4.16 2.88 3.41
CA GLU A 86 -3.90 2.46 2.02
C GLU A 86 -2.41 2.55 1.67
N CYS A 87 -1.76 3.66 2.00
CA CYS A 87 -0.33 3.82 1.77
C CYS A 87 0.46 2.76 2.57
N ALA A 88 0.13 2.58 3.85
CA ALA A 88 0.81 1.60 4.70
C ALA A 88 0.60 0.18 4.20
N PHE A 89 -0.63 -0.16 3.78
CA PHE A 89 -0.94 -1.44 3.14
C PHE A 89 -0.06 -1.65 1.92
N ARG A 90 -0.08 -0.74 0.94
CA ARG A 90 0.72 -0.88 -0.29
C ARG A 90 2.21 -0.99 0.01
N ALA A 91 2.73 -0.25 0.99
CA ALA A 91 4.12 -0.35 1.40
C ALA A 91 4.47 -1.75 1.95
N ILE A 92 3.61 -2.33 2.79
CA ILE A 92 3.79 -3.69 3.31
C ILE A 92 3.62 -4.73 2.20
N ASP A 93 2.62 -4.54 1.33
CA ASP A 93 2.25 -5.47 0.27
C ASP A 93 3.34 -5.60 -0.80
N ALA A 94 3.94 -4.48 -1.18
CA ALA A 94 4.98 -4.43 -2.20
C ALA A 94 6.32 -5.00 -1.74
N LYS A 95 6.67 -4.86 -0.45
CA LYS A 95 7.90 -5.43 0.12
C LYS A 95 7.68 -6.01 1.53
N PRO A 96 6.98 -7.15 1.61
CA PRO A 96 6.69 -7.78 2.90
C PRO A 96 7.98 -8.28 3.55
N PRO A 97 8.07 -8.34 4.88
CA PRO A 97 9.10 -9.12 5.56
C PRO A 97 9.14 -10.58 5.06
N ASP A 98 10.32 -11.20 5.09
CA ASP A 98 10.46 -12.61 4.69
C ASP A 98 9.65 -13.56 5.59
N ASN A 99 9.59 -13.23 6.89
CA ASN A 99 8.77 -13.94 7.86
C ASN A 99 7.33 -13.41 7.82
N VAL A 100 6.38 -14.29 7.45
CA VAL A 100 4.96 -13.92 7.36
C VAL A 100 4.42 -13.39 8.69
N VAL A 101 4.90 -13.91 9.83
CA VAL A 101 4.45 -13.46 11.16
C VAL A 101 4.72 -11.97 11.36
N ASP A 102 5.91 -11.49 10.96
CA ASP A 102 6.27 -10.08 11.06
C ASP A 102 5.39 -9.23 10.14
N THR A 103 5.00 -9.77 8.98
CA THR A 103 4.07 -9.10 8.05
C THR A 103 2.70 -8.93 8.67
N ILE A 104 2.19 -9.97 9.33
CA ILE A 104 0.89 -9.95 10.01
C ILE A 104 0.89 -8.94 11.16
N GLN A 105 1.96 -8.90 11.96
CA GLN A 105 2.10 -7.90 13.02
C GLN A 105 2.11 -6.47 12.45
N LEU A 106 2.73 -6.24 11.30
CA LEU A 106 2.67 -4.95 10.61
C LEU A 106 1.25 -4.64 10.14
N CYS A 107 0.53 -5.60 9.53
CA CYS A 107 -0.87 -5.41 9.14
C CYS A 107 -1.77 -5.07 10.33
N GLU A 108 -1.57 -5.72 11.49
CA GLU A 108 -2.34 -5.45 12.72
C GLU A 108 -2.05 -4.05 13.28
N THR A 109 -0.81 -3.58 13.19
CA THR A 109 -0.37 -2.36 13.90
C THR A 109 -0.28 -1.10 13.03
N ARG A 110 -0.21 -1.24 11.69
CA ARG A 110 0.07 -0.12 10.79
C ARG A 110 -1.00 0.19 9.76
N VAL A 111 -1.94 -0.73 9.53
CA VAL A 111 -2.87 -0.68 8.38
C VAL A 111 -4.32 -0.45 8.82
N GLY A 112 -4.55 -0.26 10.12
CA GLY A 112 -5.84 0.19 10.67
C GLY A 112 -7.02 -0.64 10.17
N SER A 113 -7.94 0.03 9.48
CA SER A 113 -9.17 -0.56 8.94
C SER A 113 -8.95 -1.59 7.84
N LEU A 114 -7.82 -1.51 7.12
CA LEU A 114 -7.44 -2.41 6.03
C LEU A 114 -6.60 -3.61 6.51
N GLY A 115 -6.36 -3.74 7.82
CA GLY A 115 -5.46 -4.76 8.36
C GLY A 115 -5.86 -6.20 8.00
N ALA A 116 -7.17 -6.48 7.89
CA ALA A 116 -7.67 -7.79 7.50
C ALA A 116 -7.34 -8.15 6.03
N ASP A 117 -7.39 -7.18 5.12
CA ASP A 117 -7.08 -7.38 3.71
C ASP A 117 -5.57 -7.49 3.49
N CYS A 118 -4.80 -6.66 4.19
CA CYS A 118 -3.34 -6.79 4.28
C CYS A 118 -2.92 -8.20 4.74
N ALA A 119 -3.53 -8.72 5.82
CA ALA A 119 -3.24 -10.05 6.33
C ALA A 119 -3.63 -11.16 5.33
N THR A 120 -4.72 -10.96 4.59
CA THR A 120 -5.17 -11.92 3.56
C THR A 120 -4.19 -12.02 2.42
N HIS A 121 -3.69 -10.89 1.93
CA HIS A 121 -2.64 -10.87 0.92
C HIS A 121 -1.34 -11.51 1.42
N ALA A 122 -0.94 -11.21 2.67
CA ALA A 122 0.24 -11.79 3.28
C ALA A 122 0.14 -13.32 3.40
N TYR A 123 -0.96 -13.85 3.94
CA TYR A 123 -1.17 -15.29 4.06
C TYR A 123 -1.31 -15.98 2.70
N ALA A 124 -2.01 -15.37 1.74
CA ALA A 124 -2.12 -15.93 0.38
C ALA A 124 -0.74 -16.07 -0.28
N ARG A 125 0.10 -15.02 -0.22
CA ARG A 125 1.48 -15.08 -0.75
C ARG A 125 2.34 -16.11 -0.04
N TRP A 126 2.22 -16.21 1.29
CA TRP A 126 2.94 -17.21 2.06
C TRP A 126 2.50 -18.64 1.70
N ALA A 127 1.19 -18.90 1.63
CA ALA A 127 0.63 -20.21 1.34
C ALA A 127 0.95 -20.67 -0.09
N VAL A 128 1.03 -19.75 -1.06
CA VAL A 128 1.45 -20.06 -2.45
C VAL A 128 2.86 -20.65 -2.51
N LYS A 129 3.73 -20.32 -1.53
CA LYS A 129 5.09 -20.88 -1.43
C LYS A 129 5.12 -22.33 -0.96
N ALA A 130 3.96 -22.95 -0.71
CA ALA A 130 3.83 -24.32 -0.24
C ALA A 130 4.69 -24.60 1.01
N PRO A 131 4.51 -23.84 2.12
CA PRO A 131 5.24 -24.09 3.36
C PRO A 131 5.05 -25.53 3.84
N ASN A 132 6.10 -26.10 4.44
CA ASN A 132 6.02 -27.43 5.03
C ASN A 132 5.26 -27.41 6.36
N GLU A 133 4.99 -28.60 6.91
CA GLU A 133 4.23 -28.77 8.15
C GLU A 133 4.84 -28.02 9.34
N ALA A 134 6.18 -28.01 9.48
CA ALA A 134 6.86 -27.31 10.56
C ALA A 134 6.66 -25.80 10.48
N GLU A 135 6.71 -25.23 9.28
CA GLU A 135 6.46 -23.80 9.04
C GLU A 135 4.98 -23.45 9.28
N ILE A 136 4.04 -24.30 8.85
CA ILE A 136 2.62 -24.12 9.13
C ILE A 136 2.37 -24.12 10.64
N ALA A 137 2.90 -25.11 11.36
CA ALA A 137 2.79 -25.19 12.81
C ALA A 137 3.36 -23.95 13.51
N ARG A 138 4.52 -23.46 13.06
CA ARG A 138 5.15 -22.24 13.59
C ARG A 138 4.25 -21.01 13.42
N VAL A 139 3.71 -20.79 12.22
CA VAL A 139 2.87 -19.62 11.93
C VAL A 139 1.54 -19.70 12.68
N ARG A 140 0.92 -20.89 12.76
CA ARG A 140 -0.34 -21.11 13.50
C ARG A 140 -0.18 -20.98 15.02
N ALA A 141 1.01 -21.21 15.56
CA ALA A 141 1.28 -21.05 16.99
C ALA A 141 1.30 -19.59 17.44
N VAL A 142 1.37 -18.62 16.52
CA VAL A 142 1.37 -17.20 16.85
C VAL A 142 -0.07 -16.69 16.93
N PRO A 143 -0.53 -16.17 18.09
CA PRO A 143 -1.83 -15.55 18.19
C PRO A 143 -1.95 -14.37 17.23
N SER A 144 -3.03 -14.33 16.46
CA SER A 144 -3.36 -13.22 15.57
C SER A 144 -4.87 -13.03 15.53
N VAL A 145 -5.31 -11.77 15.41
CA VAL A 145 -6.73 -11.46 15.17
C VAL A 145 -7.20 -11.93 13.79
N TYR A 146 -6.26 -12.33 12.91
CA TYR A 146 -6.52 -12.79 11.55
C TYR A 146 -6.36 -14.31 11.37
N ALA A 147 -6.40 -15.10 12.45
CA ALA A 147 -6.28 -16.56 12.39
C ALA A 147 -7.24 -17.23 11.39
N ALA A 148 -8.48 -16.73 11.26
CA ALA A 148 -9.42 -17.26 10.26
C ALA A 148 -8.95 -17.04 8.80
N ARG A 149 -8.20 -15.96 8.51
CA ARG A 149 -7.62 -15.71 7.18
C ARG A 149 -6.44 -16.65 6.91
N LEU A 150 -5.65 -17.00 7.93
CA LEU A 150 -4.62 -18.04 7.83
C LEU A 150 -5.24 -19.40 7.49
N ASP A 151 -6.28 -19.80 8.22
CA ASP A 151 -6.98 -21.06 7.99
C ASP A 151 -7.57 -21.12 6.57
N ALA A 152 -8.17 -20.03 6.08
CA ALA A 152 -8.66 -19.94 4.70
C ALA A 152 -7.53 -20.09 3.66
N ALA A 153 -6.38 -19.43 3.86
CA ALA A 153 -5.24 -19.55 2.97
C ALA A 153 -4.68 -20.99 2.93
N LEU A 154 -4.66 -21.68 4.07
CA LEU A 154 -4.29 -23.09 4.16
C LEU A 154 -5.29 -23.98 3.43
N GLY A 155 -6.59 -23.70 3.52
CA GLY A 155 -7.62 -24.42 2.77
C GLY A 155 -7.39 -24.35 1.25
N HIS A 156 -7.19 -23.15 0.71
CA HIS A 156 -6.85 -22.96 -0.70
C HIS A 156 -5.58 -23.71 -1.12
N MET A 157 -4.52 -23.60 -0.32
CA MET A 157 -3.24 -24.28 -0.58
C MET A 157 -3.39 -25.81 -0.60
N LEU A 158 -4.01 -26.38 0.44
CA LEU A 158 -4.19 -27.83 0.57
C LEU A 158 -5.02 -28.38 -0.59
N TYR A 159 -6.13 -27.73 -0.95
CA TYR A 159 -6.93 -28.14 -2.10
C TYR A 159 -6.12 -28.15 -3.41
N CYS A 160 -5.29 -27.14 -3.63
CA CYS A 160 -4.51 -27.05 -4.87
C CYS A 160 -3.28 -27.97 -4.92
N GLN A 161 -2.79 -28.45 -3.79
CA GLN A 161 -1.75 -29.47 -3.71
C GLN A 161 -2.33 -30.88 -3.79
N GLU A 162 -3.40 -31.14 -3.05
CA GLU A 162 -4.07 -32.43 -2.95
C GLU A 162 -5.60 -32.23 -2.90
N PRO A 163 -6.29 -32.25 -4.05
CA PRO A 163 -7.74 -31.95 -4.12
C PRO A 163 -8.63 -32.89 -3.30
N SER A 164 -8.16 -34.11 -3.00
CA SER A 164 -8.84 -35.07 -2.14
C SER A 164 -8.52 -34.90 -0.64
N GLY A 165 -7.58 -34.04 -0.31
CA GLY A 165 -7.14 -33.79 1.06
C GLY A 165 -8.18 -33.00 1.84
N MET A 166 -8.53 -33.49 3.03
CA MET A 166 -9.37 -32.75 3.97
C MET A 166 -8.52 -31.78 4.78
N CYS A 167 -9.05 -30.60 5.08
CA CYS A 167 -8.48 -29.75 6.13
C CYS A 167 -8.32 -30.55 7.42
N PRO A 168 -7.13 -30.53 8.05
CA PRO A 168 -6.92 -31.15 9.35
C PRO A 168 -7.96 -30.66 10.37
N ALA A 169 -8.43 -31.55 11.25
CA ALA A 169 -9.51 -31.24 12.19
C ALA A 169 -9.15 -30.14 13.20
N ASP A 170 -7.86 -29.91 13.42
CA ASP A 170 -7.34 -28.85 14.26
C ASP A 170 -7.28 -27.49 13.52
N TYR A 171 -7.53 -27.44 12.21
CA TYR A 171 -7.63 -26.19 11.44
C TYR A 171 -9.06 -25.66 11.58
N GLY A 172 -9.22 -24.34 11.68
CA GLY A 172 -10.53 -23.73 11.90
C GLY A 172 -11.50 -23.95 10.72
N PRO A 173 -12.81 -23.65 10.91
CA PRO A 173 -13.84 -23.88 9.90
C PRO A 173 -13.61 -23.11 8.59
N ALA A 174 -12.85 -22.00 8.64
CA ALA A 174 -12.48 -21.23 7.46
C ALA A 174 -11.63 -22.03 6.47
N CYS A 175 -10.84 -23.02 6.93
CA CYS A 175 -10.08 -23.89 6.05
C CYS A 175 -11.02 -24.72 5.17
N ALA A 176 -11.99 -25.41 5.78
CA ALA A 176 -12.92 -26.26 5.04
C ALA A 176 -13.81 -25.45 4.08
N ALA A 177 -14.24 -24.25 4.49
CA ALA A 177 -14.97 -23.34 3.62
C ALA A 177 -14.16 -22.94 2.38
N ALA A 178 -12.91 -22.51 2.58
CA ALA A 178 -11.99 -22.15 1.49
C ALA A 178 -11.68 -23.32 0.55
N GLN A 179 -11.52 -24.54 1.07
CA GLN A 179 -11.41 -25.74 0.22
C GLN A 179 -12.66 -25.94 -0.66
N GLY A 180 -13.86 -25.77 -0.09
CA GLY A 180 -15.11 -25.87 -0.82
C GLY A 180 -15.26 -24.81 -1.92
N GLU A 181 -14.86 -23.57 -1.62
CA GLU A 181 -14.82 -22.46 -2.60
C GLU A 181 -13.88 -22.78 -3.77
N ALA A 182 -12.65 -23.22 -3.48
CA ALA A 182 -11.68 -23.61 -4.50
C ALA A 182 -12.16 -24.81 -5.32
N ALA A 183 -12.87 -25.76 -4.71
CA ALA A 183 -13.47 -26.90 -5.40
C ALA A 183 -14.63 -26.51 -6.34
N ALA A 184 -15.39 -25.48 -5.97
CA ALA A 184 -16.50 -24.97 -6.75
C ALA A 184 -16.08 -24.04 -7.90
N ALA A 185 -14.83 -23.57 -7.92
CA ALA A 185 -14.32 -22.61 -8.89
C ALA A 185 -13.38 -23.28 -9.93
N PRO A 186 -13.86 -23.58 -11.16
CA PRO A 186 -13.01 -24.13 -12.21
C PRO A 186 -11.80 -23.23 -12.50
N GLY A 187 -10.60 -23.82 -12.57
CA GLY A 187 -9.37 -23.09 -12.87
C GLY A 187 -8.72 -22.36 -11.67
N PHE A 188 -9.32 -22.41 -10.47
CA PHE A 188 -8.77 -21.76 -9.28
C PHE A 188 -7.30 -22.15 -9.02
N CYS A 189 -6.99 -23.45 -9.12
CA CYS A 189 -5.63 -23.93 -8.88
C CYS A 189 -4.65 -23.62 -10.01
N ASP A 190 -5.10 -23.31 -11.22
CA ASP A 190 -4.21 -22.87 -12.29
C ASP A 190 -3.71 -21.45 -12.01
N GLU A 191 -4.59 -20.58 -11.49
CA GLU A 191 -4.20 -19.26 -10.99
C GLU A 191 -3.27 -19.38 -9.77
N TRP A 192 -3.57 -20.29 -8.84
CA TRP A 192 -2.71 -20.54 -7.68
C TRP A 192 -1.29 -20.97 -8.09
N ARG A 193 -1.18 -21.92 -9.04
CA ARG A 193 0.10 -22.41 -9.55
C ARG A 193 0.85 -21.37 -10.39
N THR A 194 0.16 -20.57 -11.19
CA THR A 194 0.82 -19.52 -11.98
C THR A 194 1.37 -18.41 -11.07
N ARG A 195 0.66 -18.06 -10.00
CA ARG A 195 1.15 -17.13 -8.97
C ARG A 195 2.38 -17.67 -8.22
N SER A 196 2.45 -18.97 -7.92
CA SER A 196 3.63 -19.53 -7.24
C SER A 196 4.91 -19.48 -8.08
N VAL A 197 4.78 -19.60 -9.40
CA VAL A 197 5.91 -19.39 -10.33
C VAL A 197 6.23 -17.89 -10.48
N SER A 198 5.20 -17.04 -10.56
CA SER A 198 5.37 -15.59 -10.80
C SER A 198 5.84 -14.80 -9.58
N THR A 199 5.69 -15.30 -8.34
CA THR A 199 6.28 -14.65 -7.15
C THR A 199 7.82 -14.57 -7.17
N GLN A 200 8.51 -15.24 -8.11
CA GLN A 200 9.92 -14.99 -8.42
C GLN A 200 10.16 -13.80 -9.38
N SER A 201 9.10 -13.21 -9.94
CA SER A 201 9.14 -12.22 -11.04
C SER A 201 8.26 -10.98 -10.84
N LEU A 202 7.63 -10.80 -9.66
CA LEU A 202 6.80 -9.63 -9.33
C LEU A 202 7.58 -8.31 -9.12
N THR A 203 8.82 -8.22 -9.61
CA THR A 203 9.53 -6.96 -9.82
C THR A 203 9.08 -6.21 -11.09
N GLN A 204 8.04 -6.66 -11.79
CA GLN A 204 7.49 -5.87 -12.89
C GLN A 204 6.64 -4.73 -12.34
N PRO A 205 7.02 -3.46 -12.57
CA PRO A 205 6.20 -2.32 -12.17
C PRO A 205 4.82 -2.46 -12.82
N ALA A 206 3.77 -2.27 -12.02
CA ALA A 206 2.45 -2.01 -12.55
C ALA A 206 2.58 -0.82 -13.51
N THR A 207 2.45 -1.07 -14.81
CA THR A 207 2.30 -0.02 -15.80
C THR A 207 0.94 0.60 -15.58
N LEU A 208 0.87 1.55 -14.64
CA LEU A 208 -0.23 2.50 -14.56
C LEU A 208 -0.32 3.17 -15.94
N SER A 209 -1.34 2.77 -16.70
CA SER A 209 -1.78 3.49 -17.89
C SER A 209 -2.19 4.89 -17.42
N ARG A 210 -1.22 5.82 -17.50
CA ARG A 210 -1.42 7.23 -17.23
C ARG A 210 -2.56 7.74 -18.11
N PRO A 211 -3.56 8.48 -17.57
CA PRO A 211 -4.41 9.27 -18.42
C PRO A 211 -3.53 10.25 -19.21
N ASN A 212 -3.68 10.21 -20.52
CA ASN A 212 -2.98 11.03 -21.49
C ASN A 212 -3.45 12.48 -21.30
N MET A 213 -2.82 13.24 -20.40
CA MET A 213 -3.10 14.67 -20.31
C MET A 213 -2.63 15.37 -21.59
N PRO A 214 -3.46 16.22 -22.20
CA PRO A 214 -3.07 16.96 -23.40
C PRO A 214 -1.86 17.86 -23.11
N PRO A 215 -0.98 18.09 -24.10
CA PRO A 215 0.11 19.02 -23.97
C PRO A 215 -0.43 20.43 -23.70
N LEU A 216 0.01 21.05 -22.60
CA LEU A 216 -0.23 22.46 -22.35
C LEU A 216 0.56 23.25 -23.42
N GLY A 217 -0.18 23.93 -24.29
CA GLY A 217 0.37 24.79 -25.33
C GLY A 217 1.01 26.05 -24.74
N PRO A 218 1.94 26.70 -25.46
CA PRO A 218 2.62 27.89 -24.99
C PRO A 218 1.63 29.07 -24.89
N ALA A 219 1.65 29.77 -23.77
CA ALA A 219 1.01 31.07 -23.63
C ALA A 219 1.92 32.14 -24.27
N ASP A 220 1.44 32.75 -25.34
CA ASP A 220 2.05 33.92 -25.96
C ASP A 220 1.84 35.18 -25.10
N GLY A 221 2.89 36.02 -24.97
CA GLY A 221 2.71 37.47 -24.98
C GLY A 221 3.49 38.35 -23.98
N GLY A 222 4.59 38.96 -24.47
CA GLY A 222 5.08 40.32 -24.16
C GLY A 222 5.85 40.51 -22.84
N GLY A 223 7.04 41.10 -22.73
CA GLY A 223 7.81 41.98 -23.63
C GLY A 223 8.08 43.33 -22.96
N ALA A 224 9.27 43.55 -22.37
CA ALA A 224 10.02 44.82 -22.29
C ALA A 224 11.24 44.71 -21.36
N GLY A 225 12.34 45.37 -21.74
CA GLY A 225 13.71 45.18 -21.23
C GLY A 225 14.19 46.07 -20.04
N PRO A 226 15.53 46.15 -19.82
CA PRO A 226 16.23 46.33 -18.52
C PRO A 226 16.75 47.80 -18.32
N PRO A 227 17.73 48.19 -17.44
CA PRO A 227 18.66 47.44 -16.54
C PRO A 227 19.01 48.08 -15.15
N GLY A 228 19.86 47.40 -14.36
CA GLY A 228 20.68 47.96 -13.25
C GLY A 228 21.04 46.91 -12.18
N THR A 229 22.21 46.25 -12.22
CA THR A 229 23.54 46.56 -11.62
C THR A 229 23.68 46.43 -10.09
N ASP A 230 24.59 45.51 -9.72
CA ASP A 230 25.60 45.51 -8.64
C ASP A 230 25.35 44.95 -7.22
N ALA A 231 26.38 44.16 -6.82
CA ALA A 231 26.97 43.93 -5.49
C ALA A 231 26.57 42.70 -4.64
N ALA A 232 27.38 41.63 -4.80
CA ALA A 232 28.32 41.01 -3.83
C ALA A 232 27.89 40.61 -2.38
N PRO A 233 28.55 39.59 -1.78
CA PRO A 233 28.00 38.70 -0.76
C PRO A 233 28.36 39.12 0.68
N THR A 234 27.60 38.64 1.66
CA THR A 234 27.99 38.74 3.09
C THR A 234 27.77 37.43 3.85
N ALA A 235 28.91 36.85 4.22
CA ALA A 235 29.26 36.13 5.44
C ALA A 235 28.21 35.33 6.24
N VAL A 236 28.55 34.04 6.39
CA VAL A 236 28.16 33.12 7.47
C VAL A 236 28.73 33.59 8.81
N PRO A 237 27.99 33.38 9.91
CA PRO A 237 28.63 32.92 11.14
C PRO A 237 27.99 31.65 11.70
N ASP A 238 28.84 30.65 11.91
CA ASP A 238 28.70 29.58 12.88
C ASP A 238 28.75 30.18 14.30
N PRO A 239 28.01 29.64 15.28
CA PRO A 239 28.74 29.19 16.46
C PRO A 239 28.23 27.88 17.06
N HIS A 240 29.20 26.99 17.31
CA HIS A 240 29.32 26.14 18.48
C HIS A 240 28.60 26.66 19.75
N HIS A 241 27.90 25.81 20.50
CA HIS A 241 28.38 25.19 21.75
C HIS A 241 27.24 24.54 22.57
N SER A 242 27.55 23.36 23.11
CA SER A 242 27.19 22.84 24.44
C SER A 242 25.75 22.41 24.76
N GLY A 243 25.60 21.09 24.99
CA GLY A 243 24.57 20.54 25.87
C GLY A 243 24.80 20.90 27.36
N PRO A 244 23.88 20.48 28.23
CA PRO A 244 24.19 19.31 29.05
C PRO A 244 23.03 18.30 29.20
N ALA A 245 23.43 17.12 29.66
CA ALA A 245 22.59 16.05 30.18
C ALA A 245 21.77 16.51 31.40
N GLU A 246 20.66 15.82 31.69
CA GLU A 246 20.49 15.04 32.92
C GLU A 246 19.09 14.40 33.05
N THR A 247 19.09 13.10 33.34
CA THR A 247 18.29 12.34 34.34
C THR A 247 16.76 12.43 34.39
N GLY A 248 16.10 11.26 34.48
CA GLY A 248 14.72 11.18 34.99
C GLY A 248 13.89 9.95 34.60
N ALA A 249 14.29 8.75 35.04
CA ALA A 249 13.35 7.66 35.36
C ALA A 249 13.23 7.65 36.91
N PRO A 250 12.12 7.23 37.55
CA PRO A 250 11.44 5.95 37.27
C PRO A 250 9.91 5.88 37.54
N GLY A 251 9.31 4.77 37.09
CA GLY A 251 8.40 3.95 37.92
C GLY A 251 6.90 4.31 37.97
N GLY A 252 6.06 3.32 37.63
CA GLY A 252 4.61 3.31 37.91
C GLY A 252 3.90 2.25 37.09
N ALA A 253 3.94 0.99 37.51
CA ALA A 253 2.88 0.31 38.27
C ALA A 253 1.76 -0.26 37.38
N ALA A 254 1.74 -1.59 37.33
CA ALA A 254 0.72 -2.42 36.73
C ALA A 254 -0.63 -2.22 37.42
N GLY A 255 -1.68 -1.98 36.63
CA GLY A 255 -3.07 -2.04 37.04
C GLY A 255 -3.82 -2.98 36.10
N GLY A 256 -4.10 -4.19 36.58
CA GLY A 256 -4.94 -5.15 35.86
C GLY A 256 -6.40 -4.69 35.86
N ALA A 257 -6.98 -4.58 34.66
CA ALA A 257 -8.41 -4.40 34.48
C ALA A 257 -9.00 -5.70 33.92
N THR A 258 -9.73 -6.41 34.78
CA THR A 258 -10.55 -7.56 34.44
C THR A 258 -11.79 -7.04 33.70
N MET A 259 -11.92 -7.32 32.40
CA MET A 259 -13.16 -7.07 31.66
C MET A 259 -13.99 -8.36 31.60
N ALA A 260 -15.19 -8.30 32.17
CA ALA A 260 -16.22 -9.33 32.04
C ALA A 260 -16.87 -9.27 30.64
N PRO A 261 -17.29 -10.40 30.06
CA PRO A 261 -17.88 -10.42 28.72
C PRO A 261 -19.32 -9.91 28.74
N ALA A 262 -19.57 -8.86 27.95
CA ALA A 262 -20.90 -8.42 27.56
C ALA A 262 -21.49 -9.40 26.53
N THR A 263 -22.60 -10.03 26.88
CA THR A 263 -23.39 -10.86 25.97
C THR A 263 -24.37 -9.97 25.22
N SER A 264 -24.06 -9.64 23.96
CA SER A 264 -25.02 -9.01 23.05
C SER A 264 -25.67 -10.08 22.19
N GLN A 265 -26.92 -10.42 22.53
CA GLN A 265 -27.85 -11.08 21.61
C GLN A 265 -28.32 -10.08 20.57
N SER A 266 -27.88 -10.21 19.32
CA SER A 266 -28.52 -9.57 18.18
C SER A 266 -29.42 -10.57 17.49
N GLY A 267 -30.74 -10.39 17.68
CA GLY A 267 -31.76 -11.08 16.90
C GLY A 267 -31.74 -10.55 15.47
N GLY A 268 -31.31 -11.39 14.52
CA GLY A 268 -31.41 -11.11 13.09
C GLY A 268 -32.85 -11.33 12.62
N GLN A 269 -33.49 -10.27 12.12
CA GLN A 269 -34.66 -10.41 11.24
C GLN A 269 -34.19 -10.86 9.83
N PRO A 270 -34.95 -11.74 9.16
CA PRO A 270 -34.67 -12.10 7.78
C PRO A 270 -34.98 -10.93 6.83
N LEU A 271 -34.06 -10.68 5.89
CA LEU A 271 -34.23 -9.74 4.79
C LEU A 271 -35.35 -10.20 3.83
N PRO A 272 -36.13 -9.29 3.25
CA PRO A 272 -37.12 -9.64 2.23
C PRO A 272 -36.44 -10.09 0.92
N PRO A 273 -37.10 -10.96 0.13
CA PRO A 273 -36.56 -11.44 -1.13
C PRO A 273 -36.49 -10.32 -2.18
N LEU A 274 -35.38 -10.30 -2.93
CA LEU A 274 -35.15 -9.40 -4.05
C LEU A 274 -36.09 -9.73 -5.23
N PRO A 275 -36.61 -8.72 -5.95
CA PRO A 275 -37.48 -8.95 -7.10
C PRO A 275 -36.69 -9.29 -8.38
N GLY A 276 -37.09 -10.37 -9.03
CA GLY A 276 -37.18 -10.45 -10.49
C GLY A 276 -35.92 -10.87 -11.26
N THR A 277 -35.70 -12.18 -11.39
CA THR A 277 -34.96 -12.75 -12.53
C THR A 277 -35.92 -12.94 -13.71
N PRO A 278 -35.64 -12.41 -14.92
CA PRO A 278 -36.45 -12.71 -16.09
C PRO A 278 -36.19 -14.14 -16.56
N THR A 279 -37.26 -14.95 -16.59
CA THR A 279 -37.28 -16.27 -17.23
C THR A 279 -37.13 -16.12 -18.75
N GLY A 280 -36.01 -16.61 -19.29
CA GLY A 280 -35.83 -16.83 -20.73
C GLY A 280 -36.62 -18.06 -21.23
N PRO A 281 -36.91 -18.14 -22.53
CA PRO A 281 -37.84 -19.14 -23.08
C PRO A 281 -37.23 -20.54 -23.14
N ALA A 282 -38.07 -21.53 -22.83
CA ALA A 282 -37.78 -22.95 -22.91
C ALA A 282 -37.51 -23.39 -24.36
N VAL A 283 -36.38 -24.07 -24.56
CA VAL A 283 -36.05 -24.76 -25.82
C VAL A 283 -36.87 -26.05 -25.88
N VAL A 284 -37.78 -26.12 -26.86
CA VAL A 284 -38.51 -27.35 -27.21
C VAL A 284 -37.66 -28.15 -28.20
N SER A 285 -37.21 -29.34 -27.82
CA SER A 285 -36.61 -30.30 -28.75
C SER A 285 -37.68 -30.90 -29.68
N PRO A 286 -37.47 -30.91 -31.01
CA PRO A 286 -38.32 -31.68 -31.91
C PRO A 286 -37.97 -33.17 -31.86
N ARG A 287 -39.00 -34.00 -32.06
CA ARG A 287 -38.89 -35.45 -32.31
C ARG A 287 -38.54 -35.72 -33.76
#